data_AF-A0A7C1Y6I5-F1
#
_entry.id   AF-A0A7C1Y6I5-F1
#
_cell.length_a   1.000
_cell.length_b   1.000
_cell.length_c   1.000
_cell.angle_alpha   90.00
_cell.angle_beta   90.00
_cell.angle_gamma   90.00
#
_symmetry.space_group_name_H-M   'P 1'
#
loop_
_entity.id
_entity.type
_entity.pdbx_description
1 polymer ?
#
loop_
_entity_poly.entity_id
_entity_poly.type
_entity_poly.pdbx_seq_one_letter_code
_entity_poly.pdbx_strand_id
1 'polypeptide(L)'
;MSEDRHLADLFAFLDVATSPRQAVDEAARRLTESGFEEMDEAGAWEDTSGRRLIRRGGTLVAWAASGSSRPEPHSAFRLVGAHTDSPGLRIRPIPDTGSAGYRQIAVEVYGGTLRNSWLDRDLGISGSVVIGRGSERRSVPLRIDRPLMRVPQLAIHLDREVNKGLTLDPQRHLTPVWALGDVDEGALAEFLASELGVPRADVRAWNLVAHDVAPAARLGRDREFYASGRIDNLVSCHAALTALTAPPVPTGASTPARSDDTTAVVVLFDHEEIGSTSYSGAAGALLPSVLQRLVASRGGSSADLHRAVAASWCLSVDGAHATHPNYVDRHEPGHHISLNGGPVVKINANQRYATDAVGQALFADVCEQAGVPLQIYSHRND
;
A
#
# COMPACT_ATOMS: atom_id res chain seq x y z
N MET A 1 -18.65 5.58 -13.20
CA MET A 1 -18.82 4.09 -13.21
C MET A 1 -19.92 3.73 -12.22
N SER A 2 -20.62 2.59 -12.35
CA SER A 2 -21.53 2.15 -11.27
C SER A 2 -20.72 1.78 -10.04
N GLU A 3 -21.30 1.93 -8.85
CA GLU A 3 -20.67 1.55 -7.57
C GLU A 3 -20.18 0.09 -7.60
N ASP A 4 -21.01 -0.83 -8.08
CA ASP A 4 -20.65 -2.25 -8.20
C ASP A 4 -19.42 -2.50 -9.06
N ARG A 5 -19.25 -1.74 -10.14
CA ARG A 5 -18.07 -1.89 -11.01
C ARG A 5 -16.82 -1.36 -10.33
N HIS A 6 -16.93 -0.25 -9.59
CA HIS A 6 -15.78 0.30 -8.86
C HIS A 6 -15.34 -0.64 -7.73
N LEU A 7 -16.29 -1.22 -6.99
CA LEU A 7 -15.97 -2.15 -5.92
C LEU A 7 -15.41 -3.48 -6.46
N ALA A 8 -15.95 -4.00 -7.56
CA ALA A 8 -15.39 -5.19 -8.20
C ALA A 8 -13.95 -4.97 -8.67
N ASP A 9 -13.63 -3.78 -9.19
CA ASP A 9 -12.27 -3.41 -9.59
C ASP A 9 -11.32 -3.28 -8.38
N LEU A 10 -11.80 -2.72 -7.26
CA LEU A 10 -11.07 -2.68 -6.00
C LEU A 10 -10.79 -4.10 -5.46
N PHE A 11 -11.78 -5.00 -5.49
CA PHE A 11 -11.58 -6.38 -5.05
C PHE A 11 -10.54 -7.10 -5.89
N ALA A 12 -10.60 -6.93 -7.23
CA ALA A 12 -9.58 -7.47 -8.12
C ALA A 12 -8.17 -6.93 -7.81
N PHE A 13 -8.06 -5.67 -7.37
CA PHE A 13 -6.78 -5.12 -6.91
C PHE A 13 -6.31 -5.77 -5.60
N LEU A 14 -7.18 -5.81 -4.58
CA LEU A 14 -6.86 -6.34 -3.25
C LEU A 14 -6.49 -7.83 -3.25
N ASP A 15 -7.15 -8.62 -4.10
CA ASP A 15 -6.92 -10.06 -4.22
C ASP A 15 -5.54 -10.36 -4.82
N VAL A 16 -5.05 -9.50 -5.74
CA VAL A 16 -3.72 -9.65 -6.36
C VAL A 16 -2.63 -9.03 -5.50
N ALA A 17 -2.89 -7.86 -4.91
CA ALA A 17 -1.93 -7.07 -4.14
C ALA A 17 -1.72 -7.64 -2.72
N THR A 18 -1.12 -8.82 -2.64
CA THR A 18 -0.90 -9.57 -1.39
C THR A 18 0.43 -9.26 -0.70
N SER A 19 1.28 -8.44 -1.31
CA SER A 19 2.50 -7.86 -0.72
C SER A 19 2.82 -6.52 -1.38
N PRO A 20 3.73 -5.69 -0.83
CA PRO A 20 4.17 -4.45 -1.47
C PRO A 20 4.65 -4.66 -2.91
N ARG A 21 5.34 -5.77 -3.18
CA ARG A 21 5.79 -6.11 -4.54
C ARG A 21 4.63 -6.39 -5.48
N GLN A 22 3.65 -7.19 -5.05
CA GLN A 22 2.47 -7.48 -5.87
C GLN A 22 1.60 -6.23 -6.08
N ALA A 23 1.48 -5.36 -5.07
CA ALA A 23 0.76 -4.09 -5.17
C ALA A 23 1.39 -3.17 -6.25
N VAL A 24 2.71 -3.03 -6.23
CA VAL A 24 3.44 -2.24 -7.23
C VAL A 24 3.38 -2.85 -8.63
N ASP A 25 3.54 -4.17 -8.75
CA ASP A 25 3.47 -4.84 -10.05
C ASP A 25 2.07 -4.71 -10.68
N GLU A 26 1.01 -4.86 -9.88
CA GLU A 26 -0.37 -4.66 -10.33
C GLU A 26 -0.68 -3.19 -10.66
N ALA A 27 -0.20 -2.25 -9.84
CA ALA A 27 -0.33 -0.83 -10.12
C ALA A 27 0.35 -0.43 -11.44
N ALA A 28 1.58 -0.91 -11.67
CA ALA A 28 2.30 -0.66 -12.92
C ALA A 28 1.59 -1.28 -14.12
N ARG A 29 1.07 -2.52 -14.00
CA ARG A 29 0.27 -3.16 -15.07
C ARG A 29 -0.93 -2.28 -15.46
N ARG A 30 -1.72 -1.84 -14.49
CA ARG A 30 -2.91 -1.00 -14.71
C ARG A 30 -2.56 0.36 -15.33
N LEU A 31 -1.47 0.98 -14.89
CA LEU A 31 -0.98 2.23 -15.45
C LEU A 31 -0.51 2.04 -16.91
N THR A 32 0.26 1.00 -17.20
CA THR A 32 0.73 0.70 -18.56
C THR A 32 -0.43 0.42 -19.51
N GLU A 33 -1.45 -0.32 -19.07
CA GLU A 33 -2.70 -0.53 -19.83
C GLU A 33 -3.47 0.78 -20.08
N SER A 34 -3.24 1.79 -19.24
CA SER A 34 -3.78 3.14 -19.39
C SER A 34 -2.83 4.10 -20.14
N GLY A 35 -1.79 3.57 -20.80
CA GLY A 35 -0.86 4.33 -21.64
C GLY A 35 0.28 5.01 -20.89
N PHE A 36 0.60 4.59 -19.66
CA PHE A 36 1.84 5.00 -19.00
C PHE A 36 3.02 4.19 -19.52
N GLU A 37 4.19 4.83 -19.55
CA GLU A 37 5.45 4.19 -19.90
C GLU A 37 6.36 4.11 -18.67
N GLU A 38 6.89 2.92 -18.39
CA GLU A 38 7.87 2.72 -17.32
C GLU A 38 9.24 3.24 -17.77
N MET A 39 9.82 4.13 -16.97
CA MET A 39 11.15 4.67 -17.19
C MET A 39 12.19 3.90 -16.37
N ASP A 40 13.39 3.75 -16.93
CA ASP A 40 14.55 3.31 -16.17
C ASP A 40 14.97 4.42 -15.19
N GLU A 41 14.97 4.10 -13.90
CA GLU A 41 15.39 5.01 -12.85
C GLU A 41 16.88 5.37 -12.98
N ALA A 42 17.71 4.42 -13.44
CA ALA A 42 19.16 4.64 -13.64
C ALA A 42 19.47 5.35 -14.96
N GLY A 43 18.54 5.33 -15.92
CA GLY A 43 18.69 5.94 -17.23
C GLY A 43 18.64 7.48 -17.20
N ALA A 44 19.09 8.11 -18.28
CA ALA A 44 18.92 9.54 -18.48
C ALA A 44 17.44 9.90 -18.70
N TRP A 45 16.97 10.99 -18.11
CA TRP A 45 15.58 11.47 -18.26
C TRP A 45 15.55 12.71 -19.14
N GLU A 46 15.73 12.52 -20.44
CA GLU A 46 15.72 13.61 -21.42
C GLU A 46 14.30 14.15 -21.64
N ASP A 47 13.31 13.25 -21.67
CA ASP A 47 11.91 13.60 -21.77
C ASP A 47 11.08 12.87 -20.70
N THR A 48 10.44 13.65 -19.84
CA THR A 48 9.52 13.16 -18.81
C THR A 48 8.09 13.58 -19.09
N SER A 49 7.79 14.03 -20.33
CA SER A 49 6.47 14.42 -20.77
C SER A 49 5.54 13.21 -20.89
N GLY A 50 4.24 13.49 -20.99
CA GLY A 50 3.21 12.45 -21.09
C GLY A 50 2.94 11.73 -19.76
N ARG A 51 2.63 10.44 -19.87
CA ARG A 51 2.28 9.54 -18.77
C ARG A 51 3.44 8.60 -18.51
N ARG A 52 4.05 8.70 -17.33
CA ARG A 52 5.28 7.97 -16.99
C ARG A 52 5.21 7.40 -15.58
N LEU A 53 5.94 6.33 -15.35
CA LEU A 53 6.10 5.75 -14.02
C LEU A 53 7.51 5.22 -13.80
N ILE A 54 7.90 5.07 -12.53
CA ILE A 54 9.04 4.28 -12.09
C ILE A 54 8.67 3.40 -10.91
N ARG A 55 9.44 2.33 -10.71
CA ARG A 55 9.30 1.41 -9.58
C ARG A 55 10.62 1.25 -8.83
N ARG A 56 10.54 1.15 -7.51
CA ARG A 56 11.68 0.83 -6.65
C ARG A 56 11.21 -0.06 -5.49
N GLY A 57 11.44 -1.37 -5.62
CA GLY A 57 11.00 -2.33 -4.60
C GLY A 57 9.47 -2.32 -4.46
N GLY A 58 8.96 -2.09 -3.25
CA GLY A 58 7.54 -1.91 -2.97
C GLY A 58 7.01 -0.49 -3.21
N THR A 59 7.77 0.39 -3.86
CA THR A 59 7.34 1.77 -4.15
C THR A 59 7.15 2.05 -5.64
N LEU A 60 6.12 2.85 -5.95
CA LEU A 60 5.82 3.32 -7.30
C LEU A 60 5.62 4.84 -7.30
N VAL A 61 6.20 5.52 -8.29
CA VAL A 61 5.94 6.93 -8.57
C VAL A 61 5.43 7.03 -10.00
N ALA A 62 4.24 7.60 -10.20
CA ALA A 62 3.66 7.83 -11.51
C ALA A 62 3.25 9.30 -11.67
N TRP A 63 3.38 9.84 -12.88
CA TRP A 63 2.99 11.21 -13.14
C TRP A 63 2.40 11.39 -14.54
N ALA A 64 1.55 12.42 -14.65
CA ALA A 64 0.96 12.86 -15.89
C ALA A 64 0.92 14.39 -15.91
N ALA A 65 1.51 15.01 -16.94
CA ALA A 65 1.34 16.45 -17.17
C ALA A 65 -0.10 16.75 -17.60
N SER A 66 -0.68 17.86 -17.13
CA SER A 66 -1.95 18.35 -17.67
C SER A 66 -1.75 19.04 -19.02
N GLY A 67 -2.68 18.84 -19.94
CA GLY A 67 -2.66 19.51 -21.25
C GLY A 67 -1.78 18.84 -22.31
N SER A 68 -1.75 19.44 -23.50
CA SER A 68 -0.99 18.97 -24.67
C SER A 68 0.41 19.57 -24.78
N SER A 69 0.77 20.54 -23.93
CA SER A 69 2.07 21.21 -23.90
C SER A 69 2.90 20.77 -22.69
N ARG A 70 4.22 20.79 -22.87
CA ARG A 70 5.18 20.58 -21.78
C ARG A 70 4.99 21.65 -20.69
N PRO A 71 4.92 21.26 -19.40
CA PRO A 71 4.82 22.24 -18.31
C PRO A 71 6.06 23.14 -18.23
N GLU A 72 5.87 24.37 -17.76
CA GLU A 72 6.95 25.28 -17.41
C GLU A 72 7.88 24.68 -16.32
N PRO A 73 9.13 25.16 -16.22
CA PRO A 73 10.07 24.68 -15.20
C PRO A 73 9.57 24.75 -13.76
N HIS A 74 8.76 25.77 -13.44
CA HIS A 74 8.30 26.08 -12.10
C HIS A 74 6.85 25.66 -11.85
N SER A 75 6.26 24.91 -12.77
CA SER A 75 4.88 24.44 -12.70
C SER A 75 4.66 23.54 -11.51
N ALA A 76 3.54 23.76 -10.83
CA ALA A 76 3.23 23.07 -9.61
C ALA A 76 2.92 21.57 -9.82
N PHE A 77 3.15 20.80 -8.78
CA PHE A 77 2.74 19.42 -8.66
C PHE A 77 1.42 19.31 -7.89
N ARG A 78 0.61 18.33 -8.26
CA ARG A 78 -0.58 17.89 -7.52
C ARG A 78 -0.36 16.44 -7.13
N LEU A 79 0.06 16.22 -5.90
CA LEU A 79 0.50 14.92 -5.42
C LEU A 79 -0.63 14.21 -4.66
N VAL A 80 -0.73 12.91 -4.87
CA VAL A 80 -1.47 11.99 -4.00
C VAL A 80 -0.47 10.95 -3.49
N GLY A 81 -0.31 10.88 -2.17
CA GLY A 81 0.54 9.92 -1.49
C GLY A 81 -0.28 8.86 -0.77
N ALA A 82 0.04 7.59 -0.96
CA ALA A 82 -0.50 6.44 -0.22
C ALA A 82 0.64 5.45 0.07
N HIS A 83 0.34 4.31 0.70
CA HIS A 83 1.34 3.27 0.98
C HIS A 83 0.88 1.86 0.57
N THR A 84 1.84 1.02 0.18
CA THR A 84 1.65 -0.31 -0.40
C THR A 84 1.84 -1.43 0.60
N ASP A 85 2.45 -1.14 1.76
CA ASP A 85 2.67 -2.11 2.80
C ASP A 85 1.48 -2.22 3.75
N SER A 86 1.49 -3.28 4.54
CA SER A 86 0.50 -3.54 5.57
C SER A 86 1.15 -4.36 6.68
N PRO A 87 0.66 -4.29 7.92
CA PRO A 87 1.19 -5.10 9.00
C PRO A 87 0.98 -6.59 8.71
N GLY A 88 1.94 -7.42 9.09
CA GLY A 88 1.79 -8.86 8.97
C GLY A 88 3.00 -9.67 9.39
N LEU A 89 3.10 -10.89 8.85
CA LEU A 89 4.18 -11.83 9.15
C LEU A 89 5.12 -11.94 7.95
N ARG A 90 6.39 -11.55 8.12
CA ARG A 90 7.45 -11.70 7.12
C ARG A 90 8.22 -12.99 7.36
N ILE A 91 8.55 -13.73 6.31
CA ILE A 91 9.33 -14.97 6.42
C ILE A 91 10.80 -14.61 6.65
N ARG A 92 11.44 -15.26 7.63
CA ARG A 92 12.84 -15.01 7.97
C ARG A 92 13.81 -15.53 6.90
N PRO A 93 15.06 -15.01 6.85
CA PRO A 93 16.08 -15.51 5.93
C PRO A 93 16.50 -16.97 6.18
N ILE A 94 16.42 -17.43 7.43
CA ILE A 94 16.60 -18.84 7.81
C ILE A 94 15.24 -19.30 8.36
N PRO A 95 14.38 -19.87 7.51
CA PRO A 95 12.95 -20.02 7.80
C PRO A 95 12.61 -21.41 8.34
N ASP A 96 13.36 -22.44 7.97
CA ASP A 96 13.00 -23.82 8.29
C ASP A 96 13.25 -24.07 9.78
N THR A 97 12.17 -24.31 10.53
CA THR A 97 12.21 -24.60 11.96
C THR A 97 11.13 -25.62 12.31
N GLY A 98 10.99 -25.99 13.57
CA GLY A 98 9.99 -26.96 13.99
C GLY A 98 10.09 -27.36 15.44
N SER A 99 9.02 -27.98 15.92
CA SER A 99 8.92 -28.50 17.27
C SER A 99 7.82 -29.56 17.34
N ALA A 100 7.95 -30.50 18.28
CA ALA A 100 6.93 -31.53 18.56
C ALA A 100 6.44 -32.32 17.31
N GLY A 101 7.34 -32.62 16.36
CA GLY A 101 7.00 -33.34 15.13
C GLY A 101 6.26 -32.51 14.08
N TYR A 102 6.22 -31.18 14.24
CA TYR A 102 5.74 -30.24 13.23
C TYR A 102 6.91 -29.46 12.66
N ARG A 103 6.96 -29.36 11.34
CA ARG A 103 7.76 -28.37 10.64
C ARG A 103 6.99 -27.05 10.66
N GLN A 104 7.73 -25.97 10.82
CA GLN A 104 7.22 -24.61 10.93
C GLN A 104 8.05 -23.67 10.06
N ILE A 105 7.47 -22.51 9.72
CA ILE A 105 8.17 -21.44 9.01
C ILE A 105 8.44 -20.30 9.99
N ALA A 106 9.71 -19.98 10.22
CA ALA A 106 10.10 -18.89 11.09
C ALA A 106 9.70 -17.54 10.46
N VAL A 107 8.95 -16.75 11.22
CA VAL A 107 8.45 -15.44 10.80
C VAL A 107 8.91 -14.33 11.75
N GLU A 108 8.82 -13.11 11.26
CA GLU A 108 9.01 -11.85 11.98
C GLU A 108 7.72 -11.03 11.88
N VAL A 109 7.36 -10.35 12.98
CA VAL A 109 6.23 -9.42 13.00
C VAL A 109 6.65 -8.12 12.35
N TYR A 110 5.90 -7.69 11.34
CA TYR A 110 6.09 -6.46 10.60
C TYR A 110 4.97 -5.46 10.93
N GLY A 111 5.33 -4.23 11.29
CA GLY A 111 4.38 -3.16 11.59
C GLY A 111 3.51 -3.38 12.84
N GLY A 112 2.44 -2.58 12.96
CA GLY A 112 1.47 -2.59 14.06
C GLY A 112 0.51 -3.79 14.06
N THR A 113 1.02 -5.00 13.82
CA THR A 113 0.19 -6.20 13.58
C THR A 113 -0.71 -6.55 14.78
N LEU A 114 -2.03 -6.63 14.52
CA LEU A 114 -2.99 -7.26 15.43
C LEU A 114 -2.79 -8.78 15.46
N ARG A 115 -1.88 -9.25 16.31
CA ARG A 115 -1.39 -10.64 16.34
C ARG A 115 -2.49 -11.69 16.41
N ASN A 116 -3.58 -11.42 17.12
CA ASN A 116 -4.70 -12.34 17.28
C ASN A 116 -5.49 -12.55 15.97
N SER A 117 -5.50 -11.58 15.04
CA SER A 117 -6.23 -11.74 13.77
C SER A 117 -5.55 -12.71 12.80
N TRP A 118 -4.28 -13.03 13.05
CA TRP A 118 -3.48 -13.99 12.26
C TRP A 118 -3.60 -15.43 12.75
N LEU A 119 -4.20 -15.65 13.93
CA LEU A 119 -4.51 -16.98 14.40
C LEU A 119 -5.60 -17.60 13.52
N ASP A 120 -5.43 -18.89 13.25
CA ASP A 120 -6.45 -19.72 12.63
C ASP A 120 -6.95 -19.24 11.25
N ARG A 121 -6.05 -18.59 10.52
CA ARG A 121 -6.20 -18.25 9.10
C ARG A 121 -5.44 -19.24 8.22
N ASP A 122 -6.00 -19.47 7.04
CA ASP A 122 -5.31 -20.22 5.99
C ASP A 122 -4.40 -19.24 5.24
N LEU A 123 -3.10 -19.47 5.31
CA LEU A 123 -2.11 -18.51 4.83
C LEU A 123 -1.41 -19.03 3.57
N GLY A 124 -1.35 -18.17 2.56
CA GLY A 124 -0.46 -18.29 1.41
C GLY A 124 0.84 -17.51 1.65
N ILE A 125 1.69 -17.47 0.62
CA ILE A 125 2.96 -16.74 0.64
C ILE A 125 3.06 -15.84 -0.60
N SER A 126 3.46 -14.59 -0.40
CA SER A 126 3.66 -13.61 -1.47
C SER A 126 4.93 -12.80 -1.28
N GLY A 127 5.45 -12.21 -2.35
CA GLY A 127 6.59 -11.30 -2.30
C GLY A 127 7.50 -11.45 -3.50
N SER A 128 8.81 -11.57 -3.26
CA SER A 128 9.82 -11.75 -4.30
C SER A 128 10.93 -12.70 -3.90
N VAL A 129 11.50 -13.36 -4.90
CA VAL A 129 12.66 -14.24 -4.76
C VAL A 129 13.77 -13.71 -5.66
N VAL A 130 14.98 -13.63 -5.13
CA VAL A 130 16.18 -13.32 -5.89
C VAL A 130 16.75 -14.62 -6.44
N ILE A 131 16.77 -14.73 -7.76
CA ILE A 131 17.30 -15.90 -8.47
C ILE A 131 18.56 -15.55 -9.29
N GLY A 132 19.39 -16.54 -9.59
CA GLY A 132 20.58 -16.42 -10.43
C GLY A 132 21.81 -15.88 -9.69
N ARG A 133 22.93 -15.75 -10.40
CA ARG A 133 24.23 -15.32 -9.85
C ARG A 133 24.90 -14.30 -10.77
N GLY A 134 25.80 -13.49 -10.20
CA GLY A 134 26.53 -12.46 -10.96
C GLY A 134 25.57 -11.50 -11.67
N SER A 135 25.81 -11.28 -12.97
CA SER A 135 25.02 -10.42 -13.84
C SER A 135 23.62 -10.95 -14.18
N GLU A 136 23.36 -12.26 -14.00
CA GLU A 136 22.04 -12.85 -14.25
C GLU A 136 21.09 -12.73 -13.06
N ARG A 137 21.56 -12.15 -11.95
CA ARG A 137 20.77 -11.98 -10.73
C ARG A 137 19.57 -11.08 -11.00
N ARG A 138 18.38 -11.57 -10.69
CA ARG A 138 17.13 -10.79 -10.80
C ARG A 138 16.16 -11.11 -9.68
N SER A 139 15.33 -10.13 -9.32
CA SER A 139 14.24 -10.29 -8.36
C SER A 139 12.94 -10.60 -9.10
N VAL A 140 12.42 -11.82 -8.93
CA VAL A 140 11.17 -12.27 -9.53
C VAL A 140 10.02 -12.19 -8.53
N PRO A 141 8.82 -11.74 -8.95
CA PRO A 141 7.65 -11.77 -8.08
C PRO A 141 7.19 -13.22 -7.89
N LEU A 142 6.69 -13.53 -6.69
CA LEU A 142 6.11 -14.83 -6.36
C LEU A 142 4.81 -14.60 -5.57
N ARG A 143 3.75 -15.29 -5.95
CA ARG A 143 2.49 -15.35 -5.22
C ARG A 143 1.97 -16.79 -5.28
N ILE A 144 1.89 -17.43 -4.12
CA ILE A 144 1.33 -18.77 -3.95
C ILE A 144 0.03 -18.60 -3.17
N ASP A 145 -1.06 -18.49 -3.91
CA ASP A 145 -2.38 -18.15 -3.40
C ASP A 145 -3.23 -19.39 -3.10
N ARG A 146 -2.71 -20.22 -2.20
CA ARG A 146 -3.39 -21.42 -1.68
C ARG A 146 -3.03 -21.62 -0.21
N PRO A 147 -3.87 -22.28 0.61
CA PRO A 147 -3.53 -22.62 1.98
C PRO A 147 -2.23 -23.42 2.06
N LEU A 148 -1.17 -22.82 2.60
CA LEU A 148 0.13 -23.45 2.79
C LEU A 148 0.45 -23.66 4.27
N MET A 149 0.08 -22.69 5.09
CA MET A 149 0.46 -22.67 6.50
C MET A 149 -0.60 -22.00 7.36
N ARG A 150 -0.52 -22.22 8.67
CA ARG A 150 -1.49 -21.70 9.63
C ARG A 150 -0.79 -21.40 10.95
N VAL A 151 -1.21 -20.33 11.64
CA VAL A 151 -0.82 -20.10 13.04
C VAL A 151 -1.93 -20.66 13.94
N PRO A 152 -1.78 -21.87 14.50
CA PRO A 152 -2.85 -22.49 15.28
C PRO A 152 -2.99 -21.84 16.66
N GLN A 153 -4.21 -21.50 17.07
CA GLN A 153 -4.47 -21.06 18.44
C GLN A 153 -4.41 -22.26 19.41
N LEU A 154 -3.82 -22.05 20.60
CA LEU A 154 -3.86 -23.05 21.66
C LEU A 154 -5.30 -23.28 22.12
N ALA A 155 -5.68 -24.55 22.28
CA ALA A 155 -7.02 -24.92 22.72
C ALA A 155 -7.33 -24.38 24.13
N ILE A 156 -8.54 -23.84 24.31
CA ILE A 156 -9.02 -23.29 25.60
C ILE A 156 -8.94 -24.27 26.79
N HIS A 157 -8.98 -25.58 26.52
CA HIS A 157 -8.86 -26.60 27.57
C HIS A 157 -7.47 -26.59 28.25
N LEU A 158 -6.45 -26.12 27.52
CA LEU A 158 -5.06 -25.97 27.96
C LEU A 158 -4.72 -24.53 28.38
N ASP A 159 -5.55 -23.56 28.01
CA ASP A 159 -5.49 -22.16 28.46
C ASP A 159 -6.88 -21.66 28.85
N ARG A 160 -7.30 -22.00 30.07
CA ARG A 160 -8.66 -21.73 30.57
C ARG A 160 -8.94 -20.24 30.79
N GLU A 161 -7.89 -19.43 30.89
CA GLU A 161 -7.97 -18.00 31.21
C GLU A 161 -7.85 -17.11 29.96
N VAL A 162 -7.68 -17.70 28.77
CA VAL A 162 -7.47 -16.97 27.49
C VAL A 162 -8.52 -15.90 27.22
N ASN A 163 -9.77 -16.12 27.62
CA ASN A 163 -10.87 -15.18 27.42
C ASN A 163 -10.83 -13.96 28.37
N LYS A 164 -9.98 -13.97 29.40
CA LYS A 164 -9.70 -12.79 30.24
C LYS A 164 -8.62 -11.89 29.65
N GLY A 165 -7.82 -12.42 28.73
CA GLY A 165 -6.77 -11.68 28.04
C GLY A 165 -5.85 -12.60 27.26
N LEU A 166 -5.95 -12.56 25.93
CA LEU A 166 -5.05 -13.31 25.05
C LEU A 166 -3.69 -12.62 24.95
N THR A 167 -2.64 -13.28 25.42
CA THR A 167 -1.26 -12.79 25.30
C THR A 167 -0.45 -13.67 24.35
N LEU A 168 -0.02 -13.09 23.23
CA LEU A 168 0.77 -13.78 22.21
C LEU A 168 2.21 -13.29 22.24
N ASP A 169 3.13 -14.19 22.60
CA ASP A 169 4.57 -13.99 22.44
C ASP A 169 4.87 -13.97 20.92
N PRO A 170 5.37 -12.85 20.37
CA PRO A 170 5.55 -12.70 18.93
C PRO A 170 6.62 -13.63 18.35
N GLN A 171 7.55 -14.12 19.19
CA GLN A 171 8.61 -15.04 18.77
C GLN A 171 8.16 -16.50 18.85
N ARG A 172 7.32 -16.84 19.84
CA ARG A 172 6.97 -18.25 20.12
C ARG A 172 5.60 -18.67 19.59
N HIS A 173 4.62 -17.78 19.59
CA HIS A 173 3.21 -18.13 19.36
C HIS A 173 2.71 -17.75 17.95
N LEU A 174 3.54 -17.16 17.10
CA LEU A 174 3.18 -16.72 15.76
C LEU A 174 3.84 -17.52 14.63
N THR A 175 4.63 -18.54 14.95
CA THR A 175 5.33 -19.37 13.97
C THR A 175 4.35 -20.34 13.29
N PRO A 176 4.02 -20.16 11.99
CA PRO A 176 3.05 -21.00 11.32
C PRO A 176 3.54 -22.44 11.19
N VAL A 177 2.62 -23.40 11.34
CA VAL A 177 2.83 -24.80 10.95
C VAL A 177 2.63 -24.93 9.44
N TRP A 178 3.48 -25.70 8.76
CA TRP A 178 3.37 -25.92 7.31
C TRP A 178 3.47 -27.39 6.89
N ALA A 179 4.07 -28.27 7.72
CA ALA A 179 4.15 -29.70 7.45
C ALA A 179 4.39 -30.51 8.74
N LEU A 180 4.29 -31.84 8.64
CA LEU A 180 4.65 -32.78 9.71
C LEU A 180 6.09 -33.31 9.50
N GLY A 181 6.71 -33.77 10.59
CA GLY A 181 8.02 -34.40 10.61
C GLY A 181 9.13 -33.53 11.23
N ASP A 182 10.35 -34.06 11.18
CA ASP A 182 11.54 -33.37 11.66
C ASP A 182 11.90 -32.18 10.77
N VAL A 183 12.61 -31.20 11.33
CA VAL A 183 13.08 -30.01 10.60
C VAL A 183 13.94 -30.42 9.40
N ASP A 184 13.69 -29.76 8.28
CA ASP A 184 14.31 -30.05 6.99
C ASP A 184 14.94 -28.77 6.46
N GLU A 185 16.24 -28.61 6.71
CA GLU A 185 16.96 -27.38 6.39
C GLU A 185 17.01 -27.14 4.88
N GLY A 186 16.51 -25.98 4.43
CA GLY A 186 16.48 -25.61 3.02
C GLY A 186 15.20 -26.03 2.29
N ALA A 187 14.25 -26.68 2.97
CA ALA A 187 12.99 -27.12 2.40
C ALA A 187 12.17 -25.97 1.79
N LEU A 188 12.09 -24.79 2.45
CA LEU A 188 11.42 -23.64 1.85
C LEU A 188 12.08 -23.27 0.52
N ALA A 189 13.41 -23.20 0.48
CA ALA A 189 14.12 -22.79 -0.73
C ALA A 189 13.97 -23.81 -1.88
N GLU A 190 13.83 -25.11 -1.58
CA GLU A 190 13.48 -26.13 -2.58
C GLU A 190 12.06 -25.97 -3.10
N PHE A 191 11.11 -25.73 -2.18
CA PHE A 191 9.74 -25.42 -2.53
C PHE A 191 9.63 -24.19 -3.45
N LEU A 192 10.31 -23.09 -3.12
CA LEU A 192 10.36 -21.89 -3.96
C LEU A 192 10.97 -22.17 -5.34
N ALA A 193 12.02 -22.99 -5.41
CA ALA A 193 12.65 -23.35 -6.67
C ALA A 193 11.69 -24.13 -7.58
N SER A 194 10.93 -25.07 -6.99
CA SER A 194 9.89 -25.82 -7.70
C SER A 194 8.77 -24.91 -8.22
N GLU A 195 8.25 -24.00 -7.39
CA GLU A 195 7.18 -23.07 -7.77
C GLU A 195 7.63 -22.10 -8.88
N LEU A 196 8.93 -21.76 -8.93
CA LEU A 196 9.52 -20.92 -9.97
C LEU A 196 10.02 -21.69 -11.20
N GLY A 197 10.05 -23.02 -11.15
CA GLY A 197 10.60 -23.86 -12.23
C GLY A 197 12.10 -23.66 -12.46
N VAL A 198 12.87 -23.37 -11.41
CA VAL A 198 14.32 -23.14 -11.48
C VAL A 198 15.11 -24.13 -10.61
N PRO A 199 16.40 -24.35 -10.86
CA PRO A 199 17.26 -25.11 -9.95
C PRO A 199 17.31 -24.50 -8.54
N ARG A 200 17.30 -25.34 -7.50
CA ARG A 200 17.48 -24.91 -6.10
C ARG A 200 18.72 -24.04 -5.88
N ALA A 201 19.80 -24.30 -6.61
CA ALA A 201 21.06 -23.56 -6.51
C ALA A 201 20.96 -22.09 -6.95
N ASP A 202 19.90 -21.76 -7.72
CA ASP A 202 19.63 -20.44 -8.25
C ASP A 202 18.80 -19.59 -7.30
N VAL A 203 18.03 -20.18 -6.38
CA VAL A 203 17.34 -19.44 -5.31
C VAL A 203 18.38 -18.90 -4.31
N ARG A 204 18.53 -17.58 -4.23
CA ARG A 204 19.59 -16.93 -3.43
C ARG A 204 19.11 -16.22 -2.17
N ALA A 205 17.96 -15.55 -2.25
CA ALA A 205 17.37 -14.78 -1.16
C ALA A 205 15.91 -14.51 -1.47
N TRP A 206 15.15 -14.02 -0.51
CA TRP A 206 13.75 -13.68 -0.71
C TRP A 206 13.29 -12.58 0.25
N ASN A 207 12.24 -11.89 -0.15
CA ASN A 207 11.43 -11.01 0.70
C ASN A 207 10.00 -11.53 0.57
N LEU A 208 9.56 -12.33 1.54
CA LEU A 208 8.25 -12.99 1.50
C LEU A 208 7.43 -12.61 2.73
N VAL A 209 6.13 -12.48 2.52
CA VAL A 209 5.10 -12.26 3.54
C VAL A 209 4.12 -13.42 3.50
N ALA A 210 3.55 -13.74 4.65
CA ALA A 210 2.33 -14.52 4.73
C ALA A 210 1.14 -13.63 4.35
N HIS A 211 0.11 -14.20 3.73
CA HIS A 211 -1.14 -13.50 3.45
C HIS A 211 -2.35 -14.43 3.65
N ASP A 212 -3.47 -13.89 4.15
CA ASP A 212 -4.75 -14.62 4.18
C ASP A 212 -5.23 -14.88 2.76
N VAL A 213 -5.58 -16.13 2.45
CA VAL A 213 -6.08 -16.53 1.12
C VAL A 213 -7.57 -16.25 0.92
N ALA A 214 -8.27 -15.83 1.99
CA ALA A 214 -9.67 -15.41 1.88
C ALA A 214 -9.78 -14.18 0.95
N PRO A 215 -10.61 -14.24 -0.12
CA PRO A 215 -10.73 -13.13 -1.06
C PRO A 215 -11.50 -11.96 -0.47
N ALA A 216 -11.34 -10.79 -1.07
CA ALA A 216 -12.17 -9.63 -0.80
C ALA A 216 -13.65 -9.94 -1.10
N ALA A 217 -14.55 -9.60 -0.18
CA ALA A 217 -15.96 -9.93 -0.31
C ALA A 217 -16.87 -8.86 0.30
N ARG A 218 -18.09 -8.75 -0.25
CA ARG A 218 -19.17 -7.98 0.39
C ARG A 218 -19.73 -8.74 1.59
N LEU A 219 -20.16 -8.01 2.62
CA LEU A 219 -20.88 -8.55 3.78
C LEU A 219 -22.01 -7.61 4.23
N GLY A 220 -22.82 -8.06 5.19
CA GLY A 220 -24.02 -7.36 5.66
C GLY A 220 -25.30 -7.90 5.01
N ARG A 221 -26.45 -7.67 5.67
CA ARG A 221 -27.78 -8.13 5.20
C ARG A 221 -28.04 -7.69 3.77
N ASP A 222 -27.73 -6.42 3.49
CA ASP A 222 -27.97 -5.78 2.20
C ASP A 222 -26.67 -5.56 1.41
N ARG A 223 -25.57 -6.24 1.79
CA ARG A 223 -24.25 -6.18 1.13
C ARG A 223 -23.62 -4.79 1.11
N GLU A 224 -23.90 -4.00 2.14
CA GLU A 224 -23.49 -2.60 2.33
C GLU A 224 -22.04 -2.42 2.82
N PHE A 225 -21.36 -3.51 3.22
CA PHE A 225 -19.96 -3.49 3.64
C PHE A 225 -19.09 -4.34 2.72
N TYR A 226 -17.78 -4.18 2.85
CA TYR A 226 -16.80 -5.14 2.33
C TYR A 226 -15.71 -5.45 3.37
N ALA A 227 -15.09 -6.62 3.22
CA ALA A 227 -13.95 -7.05 4.02
C ALA A 227 -12.88 -7.62 3.10
N SER A 228 -11.62 -7.33 3.44
CA SER A 228 -10.43 -7.89 2.79
C SER A 228 -9.23 -7.68 3.70
N GLY A 229 -8.17 -8.45 3.49
CA GLY A 229 -6.86 -8.10 4.05
C GLY A 229 -6.32 -6.83 3.36
N ARG A 230 -5.50 -6.05 4.08
CA ARG A 230 -4.73 -4.92 3.50
C ARG A 230 -5.60 -3.78 2.94
N ILE A 231 -6.83 -3.63 3.44
CA ILE A 231 -7.67 -2.43 3.17
C ILE A 231 -6.83 -1.17 3.47
N ASP A 232 -6.20 -1.18 4.63
CA ASP A 232 -5.10 -0.29 4.99
C ASP A 232 -3.80 -0.77 4.31
N ASN A 233 -3.25 -0.06 3.31
CA ASN A 233 -3.77 1.15 2.67
C ASN A 233 -3.98 1.00 1.15
N LEU A 234 -4.20 -0.24 0.71
CA LEU A 234 -4.35 -0.55 -0.71
C LEU A 234 -5.63 0.06 -1.32
N VAL A 235 -6.64 0.37 -0.51
CA VAL A 235 -7.82 1.12 -0.98
C VAL A 235 -7.41 2.53 -1.45
N SER A 236 -6.52 3.20 -0.73
CA SER A 236 -6.02 4.53 -1.12
C SER A 236 -5.11 4.46 -2.32
N CYS A 237 -4.27 3.42 -2.41
CA CYS A 237 -3.50 3.14 -3.62
C CYS A 237 -4.41 2.99 -4.85
N HIS A 238 -5.45 2.17 -4.74
CA HIS A 238 -6.42 1.94 -5.81
C HIS A 238 -7.17 3.21 -6.22
N ALA A 239 -7.62 4.00 -5.24
CA ALA A 239 -8.29 5.28 -5.49
C ALA A 239 -7.36 6.28 -6.21
N ALA A 240 -6.10 6.39 -5.78
CA ALA A 240 -5.11 7.27 -6.40
C ALA A 240 -4.82 6.87 -7.85
N LEU A 241 -4.65 5.58 -8.11
CA LEU A 241 -4.45 5.04 -9.47
C LEU A 241 -5.67 5.29 -10.36
N THR A 242 -6.87 5.01 -9.84
CA THR A 242 -8.14 5.23 -10.55
C THR A 242 -8.31 6.70 -10.93
N ALA A 243 -7.99 7.62 -10.02
CA ALA A 243 -8.06 9.05 -10.29
C ALA A 243 -7.04 9.49 -11.36
N LEU A 244 -5.82 8.94 -11.32
CA LEU A 244 -4.75 9.30 -12.27
C LEU A 244 -5.02 8.78 -13.71
N THR A 245 -5.70 7.64 -13.84
CA THR A 245 -6.05 7.04 -15.13
C THR A 245 -7.42 7.49 -15.65
N ALA A 246 -8.22 8.17 -14.83
CA ALA A 246 -9.52 8.67 -15.25
C ALA A 246 -9.40 9.63 -16.45
N PRO A 247 -10.37 9.59 -17.39
CA PRO A 247 -10.43 10.57 -18.46
C PRO A 247 -10.63 11.98 -17.87
N PRO A 248 -10.15 13.03 -18.56
CA PRO A 248 -10.38 14.40 -18.13
C PRO A 248 -11.88 14.65 -17.95
N VAL A 249 -12.26 15.22 -16.80
CA VAL A 249 -13.65 15.65 -16.57
C VAL A 249 -13.92 16.82 -17.54
N PRO A 250 -15.00 16.77 -18.35
CA PRO A 250 -15.38 17.91 -19.18
C PRO A 250 -15.66 19.11 -18.28
N THR A 251 -14.86 20.17 -18.38
CA THR A 251 -15.13 21.42 -17.69
C THR A 251 -16.33 22.07 -18.36
N GLY A 252 -17.44 22.19 -17.62
CA GLY A 252 -18.53 23.08 -18.02
C GLY A 252 -18.03 24.54 -18.06
N ALA A 253 -18.71 25.41 -18.80
CA ALA A 253 -18.33 26.82 -19.04
C ALA A 253 -18.19 27.73 -17.79
N SER A 254 -18.29 27.18 -16.57
CA SER A 254 -18.21 27.90 -15.29
C SER A 254 -17.11 27.40 -14.36
N THR A 255 -16.37 26.33 -14.70
CA THR A 255 -15.17 25.96 -13.96
C THR A 255 -14.02 26.86 -14.47
N PRO A 256 -13.34 27.64 -13.62
CA PRO A 256 -12.19 28.40 -14.06
C PRO A 256 -11.23 27.44 -14.76
N ALA A 257 -10.81 27.82 -15.98
CA ALA A 257 -9.85 27.04 -16.74
C ALA A 257 -8.71 26.66 -15.80
N ARG A 258 -8.44 25.35 -15.68
CA ARG A 258 -7.27 24.87 -14.95
C ARG A 258 -6.10 25.75 -15.39
N SER A 259 -5.23 26.16 -14.47
CA SER A 259 -3.88 26.47 -14.95
C SER A 259 -3.42 25.15 -15.59
N ASP A 260 -3.47 25.06 -16.92
CA ASP A 260 -3.18 23.84 -17.67
C ASP A 260 -1.73 23.38 -17.46
N ASP A 261 -0.97 24.16 -16.72
CA ASP A 261 0.42 23.99 -16.37
C ASP A 261 0.60 23.36 -14.97
N THR A 262 0.16 22.12 -14.78
CA THR A 262 0.41 21.32 -13.56
C THR A 262 0.83 19.90 -13.91
N THR A 263 1.45 19.20 -12.95
CA THR A 263 1.74 17.77 -13.08
C THR A 263 1.07 17.00 -11.96
N ALA A 264 0.16 16.09 -12.32
CA ALA A 264 -0.40 15.13 -11.38
C ALA A 264 0.66 14.08 -11.06
N VAL A 265 0.84 13.77 -9.78
CA VAL A 265 1.82 12.77 -9.31
C VAL A 265 1.12 11.85 -8.31
N VAL A 266 1.22 10.55 -8.50
CA VAL A 266 0.85 9.54 -7.51
C VAL A 266 2.12 8.90 -6.99
N VAL A 267 2.23 8.78 -5.67
CA VAL A 267 3.33 8.09 -5.00
C VAL A 267 2.75 7.05 -4.05
N LEU A 268 3.12 5.80 -4.27
CA LEU A 268 2.72 4.68 -3.43
C LEU A 268 3.97 4.19 -2.70
N PHE A 269 4.17 4.64 -1.45
CA PHE A 269 5.36 4.35 -0.65
C PHE A 269 5.34 2.94 -0.06
N ASP A 270 6.52 2.38 0.19
CA ASP A 270 6.68 1.16 1.00
C ASP A 270 7.11 1.59 2.42
N HIS A 271 7.09 0.66 3.37
CA HIS A 271 7.60 0.84 4.72
C HIS A 271 6.91 1.91 5.59
N GLU A 272 5.67 2.29 5.32
CA GLU A 272 4.92 3.21 6.17
C GLU A 272 4.75 2.63 7.59
N GLU A 273 4.39 1.34 7.66
CA GLU A 273 4.02 0.64 8.89
C GLU A 273 5.19 0.45 9.87
N ILE A 274 6.40 0.77 9.44
CA ILE A 274 7.63 0.73 10.25
C ILE A 274 8.31 2.10 10.37
N GLY A 275 7.59 3.19 10.05
CA GLY A 275 8.05 4.56 10.24
C GLY A 275 8.74 5.19 9.02
N SER A 276 8.56 4.65 7.82
CA SER A 276 8.96 5.25 6.52
C SER A 276 10.45 5.52 6.30
N THR A 277 11.32 5.18 7.25
CA THR A 277 12.74 5.57 7.25
C THR A 277 13.57 4.55 6.46
N SER A 278 13.38 4.53 5.14
CA SER A 278 14.05 3.59 4.24
C SER A 278 14.32 4.20 2.86
N TYR A 279 15.02 3.46 1.99
CA TYR A 279 15.32 3.91 0.63
C TYR A 279 14.10 3.98 -0.30
N SER A 280 12.99 3.35 0.10
CA SER A 280 11.71 3.30 -0.62
C SER A 280 10.56 3.96 0.16
N GLY A 281 10.74 4.28 1.44
CA GLY A 281 9.71 4.92 2.26
C GLY A 281 9.63 6.43 2.10
N ALA A 282 8.59 7.01 2.70
CA ALA A 282 8.25 8.44 2.55
C ALA A 282 9.33 9.40 3.08
N ALA A 283 10.15 8.97 4.05
CA ALA A 283 11.29 9.76 4.55
C ALA A 283 12.57 9.57 3.69
N GLY A 284 12.50 8.76 2.63
CA GLY A 284 13.59 8.51 1.70
C GLY A 284 13.76 9.60 0.64
N ALA A 285 14.85 9.52 -0.12
CA ALA A 285 15.22 10.52 -1.12
C ALA A 285 14.52 10.34 -2.49
N LEU A 286 13.69 9.30 -2.67
CA LEU A 286 13.11 8.96 -3.97
C LEU A 286 12.23 10.09 -4.52
N LEU A 287 11.20 10.52 -3.79
CA LEU A 287 10.29 11.55 -4.27
C LEU A 287 11.01 12.89 -4.53
N PRO A 288 11.85 13.43 -3.61
CA PRO A 288 12.64 14.62 -3.90
C PRO A 288 13.49 14.49 -5.18
N SER A 289 14.15 13.34 -5.37
CA SER A 289 14.93 13.07 -6.58
C SER A 289 14.06 13.05 -7.84
N VAL A 290 12.87 12.48 -7.79
CA VAL A 290 11.94 12.48 -8.94
C VAL A 290 11.53 13.91 -9.26
N LEU A 291 11.05 14.68 -8.28
CA LEU A 291 10.59 16.06 -8.53
C LEU A 291 11.72 16.94 -9.09
N GLN A 292 12.94 16.80 -8.57
CA GLN A 292 14.10 17.50 -9.10
C GLN A 292 14.37 17.13 -10.57
N ARG A 293 14.28 15.85 -10.92
CA ARG A 293 14.47 15.39 -12.31
C ARG A 293 13.35 15.86 -13.24
N LEU A 294 12.10 15.93 -12.76
CA LEU A 294 10.98 16.47 -13.52
C LEU A 294 11.13 17.98 -13.79
N VAL A 295 11.70 18.74 -12.85
CA VAL A 295 12.00 20.16 -13.07
C VAL A 295 13.19 20.32 -14.02
N ALA A 296 14.24 19.52 -13.84
CA ALA A 296 15.42 19.55 -14.69
C ALA A 296 15.09 19.16 -16.15
N SER A 297 14.25 18.15 -16.37
CA SER A 297 13.80 17.74 -17.70
C SER A 297 13.01 18.84 -18.40
N ARG A 298 12.36 19.73 -17.64
CA ARG A 298 11.69 20.95 -18.13
C ARG A 298 12.65 22.09 -18.45
N GLY A 299 13.94 21.96 -18.16
CA GLY A 299 14.95 23.02 -18.31
C GLY A 299 15.08 23.91 -17.07
N GLY A 300 14.54 23.46 -15.93
CA GLY A 300 14.51 24.22 -14.68
C GLY A 300 15.74 24.05 -13.81
N SER A 301 15.95 25.06 -12.97
CA SER A 301 16.99 25.10 -11.96
C SER A 301 16.48 24.63 -10.59
N SER A 302 17.36 24.57 -9.59
CA SER A 302 16.96 24.35 -8.19
C SER A 302 16.04 25.47 -7.67
N ALA A 303 16.16 26.70 -8.17
CA ALA A 303 15.23 27.77 -7.82
C ALA A 303 13.82 27.48 -8.33
N ASP A 304 13.69 26.93 -9.53
CA ASP A 304 12.41 26.51 -10.10
C ASP A 304 11.79 25.34 -9.33
N LEU A 305 12.61 24.42 -8.83
CA LEU A 305 12.14 23.35 -7.94
C LEU A 305 11.52 23.92 -6.67
N HIS A 306 12.18 24.87 -5.99
CA HIS A 306 11.62 25.47 -4.79
C HIS A 306 10.30 26.21 -5.07
N ARG A 307 10.22 26.92 -6.21
CA ARG A 307 8.99 27.59 -6.64
C ARG A 307 7.87 26.59 -6.93
N ALA A 308 8.18 25.51 -7.64
CA ALA A 308 7.24 24.44 -7.95
C ALA A 308 6.71 23.79 -6.68
N VAL A 309 7.59 23.41 -5.74
CA VAL A 309 7.21 22.81 -4.45
C VAL A 309 6.35 23.76 -3.63
N ALA A 310 6.70 25.04 -3.54
CA ALA A 310 5.91 26.04 -2.80
C ALA A 310 4.49 26.25 -3.40
N ALA A 311 4.32 26.04 -4.71
CA ALA A 311 3.03 26.09 -5.38
C ALA A 311 2.29 24.73 -5.43
N SER A 312 2.91 23.67 -4.92
CA SER A 312 2.42 22.30 -4.96
C SER A 312 1.52 21.97 -3.78
N TRP A 313 0.71 20.94 -3.96
CA TRP A 313 -0.19 20.41 -2.95
C TRP A 313 -0.02 18.90 -2.88
N CYS A 314 0.00 18.34 -1.66
CA CYS A 314 0.11 16.91 -1.43
C CYS A 314 -1.07 16.42 -0.59
N LEU A 315 -1.89 15.54 -1.17
CA LEU A 315 -2.93 14.83 -0.46
C LEU A 315 -2.35 13.50 0.04
N SER A 316 -2.08 13.40 1.34
CA SER A 316 -1.77 12.13 1.99
C SER A 316 -3.07 11.38 2.27
N VAL A 317 -3.25 10.24 1.60
CA VAL A 317 -4.45 9.41 1.68
C VAL A 317 -4.11 8.12 2.39
N ASP A 318 -4.77 7.93 3.52
CA ASP A 318 -4.54 6.82 4.42
C ASP A 318 -5.80 6.55 5.26
N GLY A 319 -5.94 5.33 5.76
CA GLY A 319 -7.11 4.86 6.49
C GLY A 319 -7.57 5.82 7.60
N ALA A 320 -8.89 5.86 7.82
CA ALA A 320 -9.49 6.57 8.95
C ALA A 320 -10.34 5.60 9.78
N HIS A 321 -10.51 5.92 11.06
CA HIS A 321 -11.21 5.04 11.99
C HIS A 321 -12.69 5.37 12.03
N ALA A 322 -13.52 4.54 11.38
CA ALA A 322 -14.97 4.58 11.60
C ALA A 322 -15.27 4.33 13.09
N THR A 323 -16.31 4.98 13.62
CA THR A 323 -16.70 4.81 15.03
C THR A 323 -17.15 3.38 15.27
N HIS A 324 -16.41 2.66 16.12
CA HIS A 324 -16.69 1.25 16.39
C HIS A 324 -17.89 1.15 17.33
N PRO A 325 -18.99 0.45 16.95
CA PRO A 325 -20.22 0.45 17.74
C PRO A 325 -20.07 -0.18 19.14
N ASN A 326 -19.14 -1.13 19.32
CA ASN A 326 -18.85 -1.73 20.62
C ASN A 326 -17.79 -0.96 21.46
N TYR A 327 -17.20 0.12 20.93
CA TYR A 327 -16.13 0.88 21.56
C TYR A 327 -16.24 2.38 21.24
N VAL A 328 -17.47 2.91 21.28
CA VAL A 328 -17.77 4.30 20.90
C VAL A 328 -16.97 5.31 21.74
N ASP A 329 -16.70 4.95 23.01
CA ASP A 329 -15.92 5.73 23.97
C ASP A 329 -14.47 5.98 23.53
N ARG A 330 -13.96 5.25 22.52
CA ARG A 330 -12.62 5.44 21.95
C ARG A 330 -12.54 6.60 20.96
N HIS A 331 -13.67 7.13 20.50
CA HIS A 331 -13.71 8.30 19.62
C HIS A 331 -13.93 9.60 20.41
N GLU A 332 -13.55 10.72 19.80
CA GLU A 332 -13.89 12.03 20.32
C GLU A 332 -15.42 12.24 20.17
N PRO A 333 -16.15 12.63 21.24
CA PRO A 333 -17.62 12.66 21.24
C PRO A 333 -18.30 13.52 20.15
N GLY A 334 -17.63 14.56 19.65
CA GLY A 334 -18.10 15.45 18.58
C GLY A 334 -17.59 15.08 17.18
N HIS A 335 -16.69 14.11 17.06
CA HIS A 335 -16.06 13.71 15.79
C HIS A 335 -16.24 12.21 15.49
N HIS A 336 -17.47 11.73 15.60
CA HIS A 336 -17.82 10.37 15.17
C HIS A 336 -17.78 10.25 13.64
N ILE A 337 -17.30 9.10 13.16
CA ILE A 337 -17.13 8.79 11.74
C ILE A 337 -18.07 7.65 11.37
N SER A 338 -18.97 7.91 10.43
CA SER A 338 -19.89 6.93 9.88
C SER A 338 -19.36 6.32 8.60
N LEU A 339 -19.59 5.02 8.41
CA LEU A 339 -19.42 4.39 7.09
C LEU A 339 -20.40 5.02 6.10
N ASN A 340 -20.03 5.05 4.81
CA ASN A 340 -20.79 5.71 3.74
C ASN A 340 -21.01 7.23 3.92
N GLY A 341 -20.39 7.87 4.92
CA GLY A 341 -20.45 9.31 5.14
C GLY A 341 -19.47 10.15 4.30
N GLY A 342 -18.70 9.51 3.42
CA GLY A 342 -17.69 10.14 2.58
C GLY A 342 -16.27 10.15 3.20
N PRO A 343 -15.28 10.71 2.48
CA PRO A 343 -13.89 10.79 2.94
C PRO A 343 -13.75 11.54 4.26
N VAL A 344 -12.67 11.25 4.98
CA VAL A 344 -12.42 11.79 6.32
C VAL A 344 -11.19 12.67 6.31
N VAL A 345 -11.35 13.94 6.70
CA VAL A 345 -10.21 14.84 6.96
C VAL A 345 -9.70 14.59 8.37
N LYS A 346 -8.46 14.13 8.49
CA LYS A 346 -7.80 13.80 9.77
C LYS A 346 -7.04 15.03 10.29
N ILE A 347 -7.41 15.55 11.44
CA ILE A 347 -6.81 16.75 12.05
C ILE A 347 -6.20 16.40 13.40
N ASN A 348 -4.97 16.86 13.65
CA ASN A 348 -4.32 16.69 14.94
C ASN A 348 -3.38 17.85 15.26
N ALA A 349 -3.56 18.50 16.41
CA ALA A 349 -2.76 19.65 16.81
C ALA A 349 -1.26 19.36 16.97
N ASN A 350 -0.89 18.10 17.30
CA ASN A 350 0.51 17.66 17.41
C ASN A 350 1.12 17.26 16.06
N GLN A 351 0.50 17.62 14.94
CA GLN A 351 0.99 17.34 13.59
C GLN A 351 1.21 15.85 13.31
N ARG A 352 0.42 14.97 13.96
CA ARG A 352 0.32 13.55 13.54
C ARG A 352 -0.32 13.41 12.16
N TYR A 353 -1.07 14.42 11.75
CA TYR A 353 -1.54 14.62 10.38
C TYR A 353 -1.10 16.03 9.95
N ALA A 354 -0.68 16.18 8.69
CA ALA A 354 -0.17 17.46 8.17
C ALA A 354 -1.28 18.49 7.85
N THR A 355 -2.55 18.13 8.07
CA THR A 355 -3.70 18.98 7.75
C THR A 355 -3.72 20.23 8.63
N ASP A 356 -3.69 21.40 7.99
CA ASP A 356 -3.99 22.70 8.59
C ASP A 356 -5.34 23.25 8.07
N ALA A 357 -5.70 24.45 8.53
CA ALA A 357 -6.96 25.09 8.15
C ALA A 357 -7.05 25.36 6.63
N VAL A 358 -5.93 25.66 5.97
CA VAL A 358 -5.89 25.93 4.52
C VAL A 358 -6.10 24.63 3.74
N GLY A 359 -5.41 23.55 4.14
CA GLY A 359 -5.56 22.22 3.58
C GLY A 359 -6.97 21.67 3.73
N GLN A 360 -7.58 21.85 4.91
CA GLN A 360 -8.95 21.46 5.18
C GLN A 360 -9.94 22.21 4.28
N ALA A 361 -9.83 23.54 4.18
CA ALA A 361 -10.74 24.35 3.37
C ALA A 361 -10.67 23.97 1.90
N LEU A 362 -9.47 23.82 1.33
CA LEU A 362 -9.34 23.42 -0.08
C LEU A 362 -9.92 22.03 -0.34
N PHE A 363 -9.69 21.06 0.54
CA PHE A 363 -10.24 19.73 0.34
C PHE A 363 -11.78 19.72 0.46
N ALA A 364 -12.34 20.53 1.36
CA ALA A 364 -13.79 20.75 1.43
C ALA A 364 -14.35 21.33 0.13
N ASP A 365 -13.71 22.35 -0.45
CA ASP A 365 -14.12 22.93 -1.74
C ASP A 365 -14.08 21.89 -2.87
N VAL A 366 -13.07 21.02 -2.89
CA VAL A 366 -12.96 19.93 -3.88
C VAL A 366 -14.08 18.90 -3.70
N CYS A 367 -14.41 18.54 -2.46
CA CYS A 367 -15.53 17.65 -2.14
C CYS A 367 -16.87 18.27 -2.55
N GLU A 368 -17.10 19.55 -2.28
CA GLU A 368 -18.31 20.27 -2.68
C GLU A 368 -18.45 20.31 -4.21
N GLN A 369 -17.38 20.64 -4.93
CA GLN A 369 -17.36 20.62 -6.40
C GLN A 369 -17.66 19.23 -6.98
N ALA A 370 -17.21 18.17 -6.31
CA ALA A 370 -17.45 16.79 -6.71
C ALA A 370 -18.83 16.26 -6.25
N GLY A 371 -19.58 17.00 -5.43
CA GLY A 371 -20.82 16.53 -4.81
C GLY A 371 -20.60 15.37 -3.84
N VAL A 372 -19.43 15.31 -3.18
CA VAL A 372 -19.04 14.24 -2.26
C VAL A 372 -19.15 14.75 -0.81
N PRO A 373 -19.86 14.05 0.10
CA PRO A 373 -19.91 14.44 1.50
C PRO A 373 -18.54 14.26 2.17
N LEU A 374 -18.30 15.02 3.24
CA LEU A 374 -17.05 15.02 3.98
C LEU A 374 -17.30 14.82 5.48
N GLN A 375 -16.39 14.11 6.14
CA GLN A 375 -16.35 13.96 7.59
C GLN A 375 -15.04 14.50 8.16
N ILE A 376 -15.03 14.85 9.44
CA ILE A 376 -13.84 15.38 10.12
C ILE A 376 -13.52 14.47 11.29
N TYR A 377 -12.28 14.01 11.35
CA TYR A 377 -11.76 13.22 12.45
C TYR A 377 -10.81 14.05 13.31
N SER A 378 -11.01 13.97 14.62
CA SER A 378 -10.07 14.45 15.63
C SER A 378 -9.85 13.36 16.67
N HIS A 379 -8.61 13.26 17.16
CA HIS A 379 -8.28 12.36 18.27
C HIS A 379 -8.89 12.89 19.57
N ARG A 380 -9.16 11.98 20.51
CA ARG A 380 -9.36 12.38 21.90
C ARG A 380 -8.07 13.00 22.45
N ASN A 381 -8.20 13.77 23.52
CA ASN A 381 -7.06 14.45 24.14
C ASN A 381 -6.17 13.51 24.98
N ASP A 382 -6.69 12.37 25.45
CA ASP A 382 -6.05 11.44 26.39
C ASP A 382 -5.23 10.32 25.74
#